data_AF-A0A1V4UXY9-F1
#
_entry.id   AF-A0A1V4UXY9-F1
#
_cell.length_a   1.000
_cell.length_b   1.000
_cell.length_c   1.000
_cell.angle_alpha   90.00
_cell.angle_beta   90.00
_cell.angle_gamma   90.00
#
_symmetry.space_group_name_H-M   'P 1'
#
loop_
_entity.id
_entity.type
_entity.pdbx_description
1 polymer ?
#
loop_
_entity_poly.entity_id
_entity_poly.type
_entity_poly.pdbx_seq_one_letter_code
_entity_poly.pdbx_strand_id
1 'polypeptide(L)' 'MDAEEIAKKYSMRELRPIAKKYGIATRCVKKIDIVRAFPPEAIAELEGSKTSKMK' A
#
# COMPACT_ATOMS: atom_id res chain seq x y z
N MET A 1 -1.11 -12.38 1.99
CA MET A 1 0.18 -11.68 1.84
C MET A 1 0.41 -10.86 3.09
N ASP A 2 1.53 -11.06 3.76
CA ASP A 2 1.93 -10.29 4.93
C ASP A 2 2.17 -8.82 4.59
N ALA A 3 1.83 -7.93 5.53
CA ALA A 3 2.08 -6.49 5.40
C ALA A 3 3.57 -6.17 5.14
N GLU A 4 4.48 -7.06 5.55
CA GLU A 4 5.91 -6.96 5.31
C GLU A 4 6.30 -7.14 3.83
N GLU A 5 5.70 -8.11 3.14
CA GLU A 5 5.94 -8.36 1.70
C GLU A 5 5.51 -7.15 0.87
N ILE A 6 4.33 -6.61 1.19
CA ILE A 6 3.79 -5.41 0.54
C ILE A 6 4.67 -4.19 0.87
N ALA A 7 5.07 -4.00 2.13
CA ALA A 7 5.96 -2.89 2.48
C ALA A 7 7.38 -3.00 1.84
N LYS A 8 7.77 -4.19 1.39
CA LYS A 8 9.03 -4.43 0.67
C LYS A 8 8.89 -4.24 -0.84
N LYS A 9 7.75 -4.65 -1.40
CA LYS A 9 7.40 -4.59 -2.84
C LYS A 9 6.93 -3.19 -3.30
N TYR A 10 6.38 -2.40 -2.38
CA TYR A 10 5.82 -1.08 -2.66
C TYR A 10 6.58 0.04 -1.94
N SER A 11 6.82 1.13 -2.66
CA SER A 11 7.47 2.32 -2.11
C SER A 11 6.44 3.30 -1.54
N MET A 12 6.87 4.19 -0.64
CA MET A 12 6.00 5.22 -0.04
C MET A 12 5.26 6.09 -1.08
N ARG A 13 5.84 6.28 -2.27
CA ARG A 13 5.21 7.03 -3.38
C ARG A 13 3.95 6.35 -3.90
N GLU A 14 3.86 5.02 -3.82
CA GLU A 14 2.75 4.22 -4.31
C GLU A 14 1.71 3.97 -3.21
N LEU A 15 2.17 3.84 -1.97
CA LEU A 15 1.30 3.70 -0.80
C LEU A 15 0.54 5.00 -0.49
N ARG A 16 1.16 6.16 -0.68
CA ARG A 16 0.55 7.49 -0.43
C ARG A 16 -0.79 7.76 -1.14
N PRO A 17 -0.90 7.60 -2.47
CA PRO A 17 -2.16 7.90 -3.17
C PRO A 17 -3.29 6.96 -2.74
N ILE A 18 -2.99 5.68 -2.51
CA ILE A 18 -3.98 4.70 -2.07
C ILE A 18 -4.37 5.01 -0.63
N ALA A 19 -3.43 5.26 0.27
CA ALA A 19 -3.70 5.68 1.64
C ALA A 19 -4.58 6.94 1.69
N LYS A 20 -4.32 7.92 0.82
CA LYS A 20 -5.18 9.11 0.70
C LYS A 20 -6.59 8.77 0.22
N LYS A 21 -6.75 7.81 -0.70
CA LYS A 21 -8.05 7.32 -1.19
C LYS A 21 -8.88 6.68 -0.07
N TYR A 22 -8.22 5.97 0.85
CA TYR A 22 -8.83 5.31 2.00
C TYR A 22 -8.83 6.16 3.28
N GLY A 23 -8.41 7.43 3.22
CA GLY A 23 -8.37 8.32 4.39
C GLY A 23 -7.31 7.99 5.44
N ILE A 24 -6.30 7.19 5.09
CA ILE A 24 -5.21 6.79 5.98
C ILE A 24 -4.17 7.90 6.05
N ALA A 25 -3.84 8.32 7.27
CA ALA A 25 -2.83 9.34 7.52
C ALA A 25 -1.44 8.84 7.12
N THR A 26 -0.85 9.44 6.07
CA THR A 26 0.51 9.09 5.60
C THR A 26 1.61 10.01 6.13
N ARG A 27 1.29 10.90 7.08
CA ARG A 27 2.23 11.88 7.61
C ARG A 27 2.95 11.30 8.83
N CYS A 28 4.28 11.25 8.79
CA CYS A 28 5.16 10.75 9.87
C CYS A 28 4.99 9.27 10.28
N VAL A 29 4.29 8.45 9.48
CA VAL A 29 4.11 7.02 9.73
C VAL A 29 5.10 6.17 8.94
N LYS A 30 5.47 4.99 9.45
CA LYS A 30 6.34 4.05 8.73
C LYS A 30 5.58 3.42 7.57
N LYS A 31 6.28 3.03 6.50
CA LYS A 31 5.68 2.33 5.36
C LYS A 31 4.90 1.06 5.78
N ILE A 32 5.41 0.31 6.75
CA ILE A 32 4.75 -0.89 7.27
C ILE A 32 3.46 -0.55 8.02
N ASP A 33 3.42 0.62 8.65
CA ASP A 33 2.27 1.11 9.39
C ASP A 33 1.16 1.53 8.43
N ILE A 34 1.51 2.18 7.31
CA ILE A 34 0.57 2.47 6.20
C ILE A 34 -0.01 1.17 5.63
N VAL A 35 0.84 0.17 5.38
CA VAL A 35 0.39 -1.12 4.85
C VAL A 35 -0.49 -1.88 5.84
N ARG A 36 -0.17 -1.79 7.12
CA ARG A 36 -0.95 -2.43 8.19
C ARG A 36 -2.25 -1.68 8.49
N ALA A 37 -2.29 -0.38 8.23
CA ALA A 37 -3.49 0.44 8.26
C ALA A 37 -4.35 0.26 7.02
N PHE A 38 -3.86 -0.40 5.96
CA PHE A 38 -4.67 -0.65 4.78
C PHE A 38 -5.74 -1.70 5.05
N PRO A 39 -7.01 -1.43 4.70
CA PRO A 39 -8.02 -2.47 4.65
C PRO A 39 -7.65 -3.49 3.56
N PRO A 40 -8.15 -4.74 3.64
CA PRO A 40 -7.87 -5.79 2.67
C PRO A 40 -8.24 -5.38 1.22
N GLU A 41 -9.26 -4.55 1.04
CA GLU A 41 -9.64 -3.98 -0.26
C GLU A 41 -8.54 -3.07 -0.85
N ALA A 42 -7.90 -2.25 -0.02
CA ALA A 42 -6.82 -1.36 -0.45
C ALA A 42 -5.56 -2.15 -0.82
N ILE A 43 -5.29 -3.24 -0.09
CA ILE A 43 -4.21 -4.18 -0.42
C ILE A 43 -4.49 -4.88 -1.76
N ALA A 44 -5.73 -5.32 -1.98
CA ALA A 44 -6.15 -5.95 -3.22
C ALA A 44 -6.07 -4.98 -4.42
N GLU A 45 -6.45 -3.72 -4.24
CA GLU A 45 -6.35 -2.69 -5.30
C GLU A 45 -4.89 -2.30 -5.59
N LEU A 46 -4.05 -2.25 -4.54
CA LEU A 46 -2.60 -2.05 -4.66
C LEU A 46 -1.92 -3.19 -5.44
N GLU A 47 -2.26 -4.45 -5.13
CA GLU A 47 -1.79 -5.63 -5.87
C GLU A 47 -2.33 -5.66 -7.30
N GLY A 48 -3.63 -5.42 -7.48
CA GLY A 48 -4.28 -5.39 -8.80
C GLY A 48 -3.71 -4.30 -9.73
N SER A 49 -3.31 -3.15 -9.18
CA SER A 49 -2.63 -2.10 -9.96
C SER A 49 -1.21 -2.47 -10.41
N LYS A 50 -0.52 -3.40 -9.73
CA LYS A 50 0.85 -3.79 -10.07
C LYS A 50 1.00 -5.08 -10.84
N THR A 51 0.02 -5.98 -10.82
CA THR A 51 0.00 -7.13 -11.73
C THR A 51 -0.08 -6.73 -13.20
N SER A 52 -0.46 -5.48 -13.53
CA SER A 52 -0.41 -4.97 -14.90
C SER A 52 0.97 -4.47 -15.39
N LYS A 53 2.02 -4.47 -14.55
CA LYS A 53 3.35 -3.94 -14.95
C LYS A 53 4.47 -4.99 -15.01
N MET A 54 4.13 -6.27 -15.11
CA MET A 54 5.08 -7.33 -15.45
C MET A 54 4.80 -7.81 -16.88
N LYS A 55 5.36 -7.09 -17.85
CA LYS A 55 5.57 -7.57 -19.21
C LYS A 55 6.98 -7.20 -19.64
#